data_AF-A0A9P4BCT5-F1
#
_entry.id   AF-A0A9P4BCT5-F1
#
_cell.length_a   1.000
_cell.length_b   1.000
_cell.length_c   1.000
_cell.angle_alpha   90.00
_cell.angle_beta   90.00
_cell.angle_gamma   90.00
#
_symmetry.space_group_name_H-M   'P 1'
#
loop_
_entity.id
_entity.type
_entity.pdbx_description
1 polymer ?
#
loop_
_entity_poly.entity_id
_entity_poly.type
_entity_poly.pdbx_seq_one_letter_code
_entity_poly.pdbx_strand_id
1 'polypeptide(L)' 'MDSLDRAGLKAELRVMRDQAATSGWEATLQAVRLAYEATGRIDEASVAVSAARAATGTVTYDEPVDLGVYDGFMGVA' A
#
# COMPACT_ATOMS: atom_id res chain seq x y z
N MET A 1 15.27 5.78 -3.27
CA MET A 1 15.70 4.75 -4.23
C MET A 1 17.17 4.91 -4.61
N ASP A 2 17.79 6.07 -4.31
CA ASP A 2 19.15 6.41 -4.75
C ASP A 2 20.28 5.55 -4.13
N SER A 3 19.97 4.76 -3.09
CA SER A 3 20.89 3.80 -2.47
C SER A 3 20.90 2.43 -3.14
N LEU A 4 20.07 2.21 -4.17
CA LEU A 4 19.94 0.92 -4.84
C LEU A 4 21.05 0.67 -5.85
N ASP A 5 21.46 -0.59 -5.92
CA ASP A 5 22.25 -1.06 -7.05
C ASP A 5 21.37 -1.19 -8.31
N ARG A 6 22.02 -1.46 -9.44
CA ARG A 6 21.32 -1.53 -10.74
C ARG A 6 20.24 -2.61 -10.77
N ALA A 7 20.46 -3.73 -10.07
CA ALA A 7 19.50 -4.83 -10.03
C ALA A 7 18.26 -4.45 -9.20
N GLY A 8 18.47 -3.85 -8.02
CA GLY A 8 17.40 -3.37 -7.15
C GLY A 8 16.57 -2.28 -7.83
N LEU A 9 17.22 -1.30 -8.47
CA LEU A 9 16.52 -0.25 -9.22
C LEU A 9 15.67 -0.83 -10.36
N LYS A 10 16.21 -1.82 -11.09
CA LYS A 10 15.48 -2.48 -12.17
C LYS A 10 14.26 -3.25 -11.66
N ALA A 11 14.37 -3.89 -10.49
CA ALA A 11 13.26 -4.60 -9.88
C ALA A 11 12.13 -3.64 -9.48
N GLU A 12 12.47 -2.52 -8.83
CA GLU A 12 11.47 -1.52 -8.42
C GLU A 12 10.82 -0.83 -9.62
N LEU A 13 11.57 -0.50 -10.68
CA LEU A 13 11.00 0.02 -11.93
C LEU A 13 10.07 -1.00 -12.62
N ARG A 14 10.34 -2.30 -12.47
CA ARG A 14 9.47 -3.34 -13.01
C ARG A 14 8.14 -3.38 -12.28
N VAL A 15 8.16 -3.29 -10.95
CA VAL A 15 6.93 -3.18 -10.13
C VAL A 15 6.11 -1.96 -10.57
N MET A 16 6.75 -0.79 -10.71
CA MET A 16 6.06 0.41 -11.17
C MET A 16 5.43 0.24 -12.56
N ARG A 17 6.17 -0.36 -13.50
CA ARG A 17 5.67 -0.62 -14.86
C ARG A 17 4.48 -1.58 -14.86
N ASP A 18 4.60 -2.69 -14.15
CA ASP A 18 3.59 -3.76 -14.15
C ASP A 18 2.31 -3.27 -13.44
N GLN A 19 2.45 -2.48 -12.37
CA GLN A 19 1.30 -1.85 -11.72
C GLN A 19 0.66 -0.75 -12.58
N ALA A 20 1.45 0.05 -13.29
CA ALA A 20 0.94 1.09 -14.18
C ALA A 20 0.10 0.50 -15.32
N ALA A 21 0.46 -0.69 -15.81
CA ALA A 21 -0.33 -1.43 -16.79
C ALA A 21 -1.69 -1.89 -16.24
N THR A 22 -1.79 -2.10 -14.92
CA THR A 22 -3.01 -2.62 -14.26
C THR A 22 -3.94 -1.50 -13.76
N SER A 23 -3.38 -0.46 -13.15
CA SER A 23 -4.12 0.56 -12.40
C SER A 23 -3.97 1.98 -12.96
N GLY A 24 -3.18 2.14 -14.02
CA GLY A 24 -2.83 3.45 -14.58
C GLY A 24 -1.67 4.13 -13.86
N TRP A 25 -1.08 5.09 -14.56
CA TRP A 25 0.16 5.76 -14.11
C TRP A 25 -0.04 6.60 -12.85
N GLU A 26 -1.12 7.37 -12.76
CA GLU A 26 -1.37 8.26 -11.63
C GLU A 26 -1.62 7.49 -10.32
N ALA A 27 -2.49 6.48 -10.36
CA ALA A 27 -2.75 5.61 -9.21
C ALA A 27 -1.47 4.88 -8.75
N THR A 28 -0.65 4.44 -9.71
CA THR A 28 0.64 3.80 -9.41
C THR A 28 1.60 4.77 -8.72
N LEU A 29 1.70 6.02 -9.17
CA LEU A 29 2.56 7.02 -8.52
C LEU A 29 2.14 7.31 -7.08
N GLN A 30 0.83 7.43 -6.82
CA GLN A 30 0.31 7.62 -5.46
C GLN A 30 0.63 6.41 -4.57
N ALA A 31 0.44 5.20 -5.10
CA ALA A 31 0.74 3.96 -4.40
C ALA A 31 2.23 3.78 -4.07
N VAL A 32 3.10 4.04 -5.05
CA VAL A 32 4.56 3.97 -4.91
C VAL A 32 5.04 4.99 -3.88
N ARG A 33 4.51 6.21 -3.92
CA ARG A 33 4.84 7.24 -2.92
C ARG A 33 4.46 6.78 -1.52
N LEU A 34 3.26 6.25 -1.32
CA LEU A 34 2.79 5.77 -0.02
C LEU A 34 3.67 4.61 0.50
N ALA A 35 3.95 3.62 -0.34
CA ALA A 35 4.79 2.49 0.02
C ALA A 35 6.23 2.91 0.38
N TYR A 36 6.79 3.84 -0.39
CA TYR A 36 8.14 4.36 -0.15
C TYR A 36 8.21 5.24 1.10
N GLU A 37 7.23 6.11 1.35
CA GLU A 37 7.17 6.91 2.58
C GLU A 37 7.04 6.03 3.83
N ALA A 38 6.30 4.92 3.75
CA ALA A 38 6.08 4.00 4.86
C ALA A 38 7.28 3.07 5.16
N THR A 39 7.97 2.58 4.12
CA THR A 39 8.94 1.48 4.27
C THR A 39 10.35 1.82 3.76
N GLY A 40 10.51 2.94 3.04
CA GLY A 40 11.75 3.32 2.36
C GLY A 40 12.08 2.48 1.12
N ARG A 41 11.21 1.52 0.75
CA ARG A 41 11.33 0.62 -0.40
C ARG A 41 9.97 0.46 -1.07
N ILE A 42 9.95 -0.18 -2.24
CA ILE A 42 8.70 -0.59 -2.87
C ILE A 42 8.74 -2.07 -3.24
N ASP A 43 7.62 -2.74 -3.03
CA ASP A 43 7.37 -4.11 -3.44
C ASP A 43 5.99 -4.19 -4.12
N GLU A 44 5.76 -5.28 -4.85
CA GLU A 44 4.55 -5.48 -5.63
C GLU A 44 3.27 -5.47 -4.78
N ALA A 45 3.27 -6.13 -3.62
CA ALA A 45 2.08 -6.25 -2.79
C ALA A 45 1.69 -4.89 -2.19
N SER A 46 2.65 -4.16 -1.63
CA SER A 46 2.40 -2.83 -1.05
C SER A 46 1.89 -1.84 -2.11
N VAL A 47 2.48 -1.86 -3.32
CA VAL A 47 2.07 -0.99 -4.42
C VAL A 47 0.69 -1.39 -4.96
N ALA A 48 0.39 -2.68 -5.11
CA ALA A 48 -0.91 -3.14 -5.59
C ALA A 48 -2.03 -2.81 -4.59
N VAL A 49 -1.83 -3.08 -3.30
CA VAL A 49 -2.83 -2.77 -2.25
C VAL A 49 -3.07 -1.26 -2.15
N SER A 50 -2.01 -0.46 -2.21
CA SER A 50 -2.13 1.01 -2.13
C SER A 50 -2.85 1.59 -3.35
N ALA A 51 -2.57 1.07 -4.55
CA ALA A 51 -3.26 1.49 -5.77
C ALA A 51 -4.73 1.09 -5.77
N ALA A 52 -5.05 -0.13 -5.32
CA ALA A 52 -6.42 -0.57 -5.16
C ALA A 52 -7.17 0.31 -4.15
N ARG A 53 -6.56 0.61 -3.01
CA ARG A 53 -7.13 1.50 -1.99
C ARG A 53 -7.36 2.92 -2.52
N ALA A 54 -6.44 3.46 -3.31
CA ALA A 54 -6.61 4.76 -3.95
C ALA A 54 -7.80 4.78 -4.93
N ALA A 55 -8.03 3.68 -5.65
CA ALA A 55 -9.14 3.55 -6.58
C ALA A 55 -10.50 3.35 -5.88
N THR A 56 -10.55 2.61 -4.77
CA THR A 56 -11.79 2.33 -4.06
C THR A 56 -12.17 3.39 -3.03
N GLY A 57 -11.21 4.22 -2.60
CA GLY A 57 -11.39 5.19 -1.53
C GLY A 57 -11.39 4.56 -0.13
N THR A 58 -11.70 5.39 0.86
CA THR A 58 -11.80 4.97 2.28
C THR A 58 -13.27 4.79 2.66
N VAL A 59 -13.57 3.72 3.37
CA VAL A 59 -14.90 3.51 3.99
C VAL A 59 -14.91 4.22 5.33
N THR A 60 -15.85 5.16 5.51
CA THR A 60 -16.13 5.82 6.79
C THR A 60 -17.44 5.27 7.32
N TYR A 61 -17.43 4.83 8.58
CA TYR A 61 -18.63 4.38 9.27
C TYR A 61 -19.16 5.51 10.16
N ASP A 62 -20.48 5.63 10.24
CA ASP A 62 -21.14 6.63 11.08
C ASP A 62 -21.16 6.23 12.56
N GLU A 63 -20.99 4.94 12.86
CA GLU A 63 -20.92 4.40 14.21
C GLU A 63 -19.46 4.26 14.69
N PRO A 64 -19.15 4.60 15.95
CA PRO A 64 -17.82 4.35 16.51
C PRO A 64 -17.50 2.86 16.51
N VAL A 65 -16.25 2.53 16.19
CA VAL A 65 -15.76 1.14 16.20
C VAL A 65 -15.71 0.64 17.65
N ASP A 66 -16.48 -0.39 17.98
CA ASP A 66 -16.42 -1.07 19.26
C ASP A 66 -15.15 -1.94 19.36
N LEU A 67 -14.15 -1.45 20.09
CA LEU A 67 -12.90 -2.17 20.33
C LEU A 67 -13.00 -3.19 21.48
N GLY A 68 -14.06 -3.15 22.31
CA GLY A 68 -14.27 -4.09 23.41
C GLY A 68 -14.48 -5.54 22.93
N VAL A 69 -14.88 -5.71 21.66
CA VAL A 69 -14.91 -7.03 20.99
C VAL A 69 -13.53 -7.72 21.04
N TYR A 70 -12.44 -6.96 20.94
CA TYR A 70 -11.08 -7.53 21.03
C TYR A 70 -10.73 -7.97 22.44
N ASP A 71 -11.22 -7.28 23.47
CA ASP A 71 -11.02 -7.69 24.87
C ASP A 71 -11.75 -9.00 25.14
N GLY A 72 -12.96 -9.17 24.62
CA GLY A 72 -13.68 -10.45 24.67
C GLY A 72 -12.98 -11.57 23.90
N PHE A 73 -12.44 -11.28 22.71
CA PHE A 73 -11.66 -12.25 21.93
C PHE A 73 -10.35 -12.65 22.62
N MET A 74 -9.65 -11.70 23.24
CA MET A 74 -8.38 -11.94 23.92
C MET A 74 -8.55 -12.39 25.38
N GLY A 75 -9.79 -12.52 25.88
CA GLY A 75 -10.09 -12.96 27.24
C GLY A 75 -9.66 -11.95 28.32
N VAL A 76 -9.65 -10.66 27.99
CA VAL A 76 -9.26 -9.54 28.86
C VAL A 76 -10.50 -8.81 29.43
N ALA A 77 -11.71 -9.28 29.08
CA ALA A 77 -13.00 -8.75 29.54
C ALA A 77 -13.33 -9.11 31.00
#